data_AF-A0A3M7CU18-F1
#
_entry.id   AF-A0A3M7CU18-F1
#
_cell.length_a   1.000
_cell.length_b   1.000
_cell.length_c   1.000
_cell.angle_alpha   90.00
_cell.angle_beta   90.00
_cell.angle_gamma   90.00
#
_symmetry.space_group_name_H-M   'P 1'
#
loop_
_entity.id
_entity.type
_entity.pdbx_description
1 polymer ?
#
loop_
_entity_poly.entity_id
_entity_poly.type
_entity_poly.pdbx_seq_one_letter_code
_entity_poly.pdbx_strand_id
1 'polypeptide(L)'
;MAQRDAPTTFFDLPQEVRDIIYTHWPKTAWIDVTQSYPCNTQTVNREHDKSVLQPNISRVSHRMRQESLAVFYGKNKFLVDLRGWKHPAYPDTWTALTIVTNWLNAIGDENAARLRNLSFVTHSFSLHIAISYEDEDPKIAMKLP
;
A
#
# COMPACT_ATOMS: atom_id res chain seq x y z
N MET A 1 -8.44 -13.36 31.25
CA MET A 1 -9.80 -13.29 30.65
C MET A 1 -9.85 -14.33 29.54
N ALA A 2 -10.76 -15.30 29.62
CA ALA A 2 -10.90 -16.31 28.57
C ALA A 2 -11.49 -15.65 27.31
N GLN A 3 -10.72 -15.66 26.23
CA GLN A 3 -11.17 -15.21 24.92
C GLN A 3 -12.29 -16.17 24.48
N ARG A 4 -13.53 -15.68 24.45
CA ARG A 4 -14.65 -16.43 23.87
C ARG A 4 -14.42 -16.47 22.37
N ASP A 5 -14.17 -17.65 21.81
CA ASP A 5 -14.14 -17.83 20.36
C ASP A 5 -15.51 -17.43 19.79
N ALA A 6 -15.50 -16.49 18.84
CA ALA A 6 -16.70 -16.13 18.11
C ALA A 6 -17.18 -17.36 17.32
N PRO A 7 -18.50 -17.65 17.28
CA PRO A 7 -19.04 -18.84 16.62
C PRO A 7 -18.83 -18.83 15.09
N THR A 8 -18.44 -17.69 14.53
CA THR A 8 -18.16 -17.49 13.11
C THR A 8 -16.97 -16.55 12.97
N THR A 9 -15.99 -16.96 12.18
CA THR A 9 -14.84 -16.14 11.79
C THR A 9 -15.14 -15.39 10.49
N PHE A 10 -14.33 -14.38 10.18
CA PHE A 10 -14.47 -13.60 8.94
C PHE A 10 -14.48 -14.47 7.67
N PHE A 11 -13.71 -15.56 7.64
CA PHE A 11 -13.61 -16.44 6.48
C PHE A 11 -14.72 -17.49 6.36
N ASP A 12 -15.58 -17.59 7.37
CA ASP A 12 -16.77 -18.44 7.35
C ASP A 12 -17.95 -17.76 6.64
N LEU A 13 -17.86 -16.44 6.42
CA LEU A 13 -18.81 -15.70 5.60
C LEU A 13 -18.69 -16.14 4.13
N PRO A 14 -19.75 -16.09 3.31
CA PRO A 14 -19.64 -16.22 1.85
C PRO A 14 -18.71 -15.17 1.24
N GLN A 15 -18.11 -15.47 0.08
CA GLN A 15 -17.14 -14.56 -0.54
C GLN A 15 -17.77 -13.21 -0.92
N GLU A 16 -19.01 -13.22 -1.39
CA GLU A 16 -19.77 -12.04 -1.78
C GLU A 16 -19.92 -11.06 -0.61
N VAL A 17 -20.10 -11.59 0.60
CA VAL A 17 -20.18 -10.77 1.82
C VAL A 17 -18.82 -10.20 2.18
N ARG A 18 -17.74 -10.98 2.05
CA ARG A 18 -16.36 -10.50 2.28
C ARG A 18 -15.99 -9.41 1.28
N ASP A 19 -16.38 -9.56 0.01
CA ASP A 19 -16.13 -8.58 -1.04
C ASP A 19 -16.82 -7.24 -0.72
N ILE A 20 -18.09 -7.28 -0.27
CA ILE A 20 -18.78 -6.09 0.24
C ILE A 20 -18.00 -5.46 1.39
N ILE A 21 -17.50 -6.24 2.35
CA ILE A 21 -16.71 -5.72 3.47
C ILE A 21 -15.43 -5.05 2.97
N TYR A 22 -14.72 -5.64 1.99
CA TYR A 22 -13.54 -5.03 1.39
C TYR A 22 -13.86 -3.69 0.70
N THR A 23 -15.01 -3.56 0.05
CA THR A 23 -15.41 -2.28 -0.59
C THR A 23 -15.62 -1.13 0.41
N HIS A 24 -15.93 -1.45 1.68
CA HIS A 24 -16.14 -0.46 2.74
C HIS A 24 -14.83 0.03 3.37
N TRP A 25 -13.68 -0.47 2.90
CA TRP A 25 -12.39 0.02 3.38
C TRP A 25 -12.17 1.50 3.06
N PRO A 26 -11.34 2.22 3.85
CA PRO A 26 -11.06 3.62 3.62
C PRO A 26 -10.62 3.88 2.18
N LYS A 27 -11.27 4.86 1.50
CA LYS A 27 -11.00 5.22 0.09
C LYS A 27 -9.61 5.84 -0.12
N THR A 28 -8.96 6.25 0.96
CA THR A 28 -7.60 6.78 0.97
C THR A 28 -6.69 5.82 1.71
N ALA A 29 -5.57 5.45 1.10
CA ALA A 29 -4.49 4.73 1.74
C ALA A 29 -3.33 5.68 2.05
N TRP A 30 -2.94 5.78 3.32
CA TRP A 30 -1.73 6.48 3.73
C TRP A 30 -0.61 5.47 3.90
N ILE A 31 0.45 5.67 3.13
CA ILE A 31 1.69 4.91 3.14
C ILE A 31 2.75 5.82 3.73
N ASP A 32 3.19 5.52 4.94
CA ASP A 32 4.25 6.27 5.62
C ASP A 32 5.59 5.55 5.40
N VAL A 33 6.53 6.24 4.77
CA VAL A 33 7.84 5.65 4.50
C VAL A 33 8.58 5.30 5.79
N THR A 34 8.40 6.06 6.88
CA THR A 34 9.04 5.73 8.18
C THR A 34 8.56 4.40 8.75
N GLN A 35 7.35 3.96 8.36
CA GLN A 35 6.82 2.65 8.67
C GLN A 35 7.38 1.58 7.73
N SER A 36 8.43 1.85 6.98
CA SER A 36 8.93 0.97 5.96
C SER A 36 10.43 0.83 6.06
N TYR A 37 10.91 -0.18 6.77
CA TYR A 37 12.35 -0.34 6.97
C TYR A 37 13.03 -0.84 5.69
N PRO A 38 14.24 -0.34 5.37
CA PRO A 38 15.03 -0.75 4.20
C PRO A 38 15.46 -2.21 4.28
N CYS A 39 15.70 -2.68 5.50
CA CYS A 39 16.07 -4.04 5.80
C CYS A 39 14.81 -4.85 6.08
N ASN A 40 13.98 -5.07 5.06
CA ASN A 40 13.06 -6.20 5.10
C ASN A 40 13.87 -7.48 4.86
N THR A 41 14.79 -7.78 5.78
CA THR A 41 15.25 -9.16 5.92
C THR A 41 14.02 -9.90 6.42
N GLN A 42 13.34 -10.62 5.54
CA GLN A 42 12.30 -11.60 5.89
C GLN A 42 12.80 -12.69 6.87
N THR A 43 14.02 -12.55 7.37
CA THR A 43 14.74 -13.48 8.20
C THR A 43 15.02 -12.83 9.55
N VAL A 44 14.46 -13.46 10.59
CA VAL A 44 14.90 -13.49 12.00
C VAL A 44 14.07 -12.71 13.03
N ASN A 45 13.61 -11.46 12.84
CA ASN A 45 12.85 -10.75 13.90
C ASN A 45 11.60 -10.01 13.38
N ARG A 46 10.42 -10.57 13.68
CA ARG A 46 9.07 -10.11 13.25
C ARG A 46 8.66 -8.72 13.74
N GLU A 47 9.42 -8.09 14.64
CA GLU A 47 9.05 -6.80 15.25
C GLU A 47 9.21 -5.60 14.31
N HIS A 48 10.02 -5.73 13.26
CA HIS A 48 10.33 -4.64 12.31
C HIS A 48 9.91 -4.95 10.87
N ASP A 49 9.03 -5.94 10.68
CA ASP A 49 8.40 -6.24 9.40
C ASP A 49 7.30 -5.19 9.15
N LYS A 50 7.69 -3.94 8.93
CA LYS A 50 6.81 -2.88 8.43
C LYS A 50 7.39 -2.50 7.07
N SER A 51 6.64 -2.77 6.03
CA SER A 51 7.10 -2.79 4.65
C SER A 51 6.14 -1.96 3.81
N VAL A 52 6.63 -0.96 3.05
CA VAL A 52 5.82 -0.20 2.08
C VAL A 52 5.11 -1.15 1.13
N LEU A 53 5.74 -2.32 0.90
CA LEU A 53 5.48 -3.20 -0.22
C LEU A 53 4.07 -3.77 -0.19
N GLN A 54 3.44 -3.94 0.98
CA GLN A 54 2.09 -4.49 1.06
C GLN A 54 1.31 -3.96 2.26
N PRO A 55 -0.02 -3.76 2.13
CA PRO A 55 -0.84 -3.30 3.24
C PRO A 55 -0.89 -4.32 4.36
N ASN A 56 -0.87 -3.87 5.62
CA ASN A 56 -0.87 -4.73 6.80
C ASN A 56 -1.99 -5.78 6.80
N ILE A 57 -3.17 -5.44 6.28
CA ILE A 57 -4.30 -6.37 6.19
C ILE A 57 -4.00 -7.59 5.31
N SER A 58 -3.22 -7.42 4.24
CA SER A 58 -2.83 -8.53 3.35
C SER A 58 -1.84 -9.50 3.99
N ARG A 59 -1.33 -9.18 5.19
CA ARG A 59 -0.34 -10.00 5.91
C ARG A 59 -0.98 -10.91 6.96
N VAL A 60 -2.28 -10.78 7.18
CA VAL A 60 -3.01 -11.57 8.18
C VAL A 60 -3.16 -13.04 7.74
N SER A 61 -3.45 -13.28 6.46
CA SER A 61 -3.50 -14.64 5.89
C SER A 61 -3.30 -14.62 4.37
N HIS A 62 -2.88 -15.76 3.80
CA HIS A 62 -2.78 -15.92 2.34
C HIS A 62 -4.12 -15.68 1.63
N ARG A 63 -5.22 -16.11 2.26
CA ARG A 63 -6.58 -15.91 1.73
C ARG A 63 -6.97 -14.44 1.74
N MET A 64 -6.72 -13.71 2.83
CA MET A 64 -6.93 -12.25 2.89
C MET A 64 -6.16 -11.56 1.76
N ARG A 65 -4.87 -11.91 1.59
CA ARG A 65 -4.02 -11.35 0.53
C ARG A 65 -4.65 -11.54 -0.85
N GLN A 66 -5.07 -12.77 -1.18
CA GLN A 66 -5.61 -13.10 -2.50
C GLN A 66 -6.89 -12.31 -2.79
N GLU A 67 -7.79 -12.19 -1.81
CA GLU A 67 -9.09 -11.54 -2.02
C GLU A 67 -8.99 -10.01 -1.97
N SER A 68 -8.11 -9.47 -1.12
CA SER A 68 -8.18 -8.05 -0.76
C SER A 68 -7.25 -7.13 -1.54
N LEU A 69 -6.17 -7.65 -2.15
CA LEU A 69 -5.17 -6.78 -2.80
C LEU A 69 -5.75 -6.02 -4.00
N ALA A 70 -6.58 -6.67 -4.82
CA ALA A 70 -7.22 -6.02 -5.95
C ALA A 70 -8.11 -4.84 -5.50
N VAL A 71 -8.87 -5.03 -4.43
CA VAL A 71 -9.72 -3.97 -3.83
C VAL A 71 -8.88 -2.87 -3.21
N PHE A 72 -7.80 -3.23 -2.51
CA PHE A 72 -6.91 -2.25 -1.89
C PHE A 72 -6.21 -1.37 -2.93
N TYR A 73 -5.57 -1.96 -3.95
CA TYR A 73 -4.85 -1.20 -4.98
C TYR A 73 -5.76 -0.50 -5.98
N GLY A 74 -7.02 -0.95 -6.11
CA GLY A 74 -8.08 -0.24 -6.81
C GLY A 74 -8.64 0.97 -6.07
N LYS A 75 -8.09 1.34 -4.90
CA LYS A 75 -8.49 2.56 -4.19
C LYS A 75 -8.18 3.81 -5.01
N ASN A 76 -9.04 4.81 -4.86
CA ASN A 76 -8.91 6.04 -5.62
C ASN A 76 -7.69 6.86 -5.21
N LYS A 77 -7.31 6.92 -3.93
CA LYS A 77 -6.27 7.84 -3.44
C LYS A 77 -5.22 7.14 -2.59
N PHE A 78 -3.95 7.32 -2.97
CA PHE A 78 -2.79 6.91 -2.22
C PHE A 78 -1.96 8.13 -1.86
N LEU A 79 -1.64 8.27 -0.58
CA LEU A 79 -0.73 9.27 -0.08
C LEU A 79 0.52 8.57 0.41
N VAL A 80 1.64 8.80 -0.26
CA VAL A 80 2.96 8.31 0.12
C VAL A 80 3.69 9.45 0.82
N ASP A 81 3.82 9.34 2.14
CA ASP A 81 4.59 10.28 2.94
C ASP A 81 6.06 9.89 2.90
N LEU A 82 6.82 10.68 2.15
CA LEU A 82 8.24 10.49 1.96
C LEU A 82 9.06 11.32 2.93
N ARG A 83 8.48 12.16 3.81
CA ARG A 83 9.26 13.01 4.71
C ARG A 83 10.28 12.19 5.52
N GLY A 84 9.94 10.97 5.90
CA GLY A 84 10.85 10.03 6.56
C GLY A 84 12.05 9.50 5.76
N TRP A 85 12.21 9.82 4.46
CA TRP A 85 13.12 9.11 3.57
C TRP A 85 14.61 9.22 3.93
N LYS A 86 15.01 10.21 4.73
CA LYS A 86 16.39 10.39 5.22
C LYS A 86 16.66 9.73 6.59
N HIS A 87 15.88 8.72 6.95
CA HIS A 87 16.11 8.00 8.21
C HIS A 87 17.50 7.31 8.20
N PRO A 88 18.28 7.36 9.30
CA PRO A 88 19.63 6.77 9.36
C PRO A 88 19.71 5.26 9.09
N ALA A 89 18.57 4.56 9.13
CA ALA A 89 18.50 3.15 8.78
C ALA A 89 18.50 2.91 7.25
N TYR A 90 18.15 3.91 6.43
CA TYR A 90 18.19 3.80 4.96
C TYR A 90 19.62 3.85 4.43
N PRO A 91 19.93 3.07 3.38
CA PRO A 91 21.18 3.24 2.65
C PRO A 91 21.30 4.68 2.16
N ASP A 92 22.49 5.27 2.28
CA ASP A 92 22.76 6.64 1.81
C ASP A 92 22.51 6.83 0.30
N THR A 93 22.48 5.74 -0.46
CA THR A 93 22.18 5.73 -1.90
C THR A 93 20.69 5.80 -2.21
N TRP A 94 19.81 5.60 -1.22
CA TRP A 94 18.37 5.63 -1.44
C TRP A 94 17.85 7.05 -1.51
N THR A 95 17.06 7.30 -2.55
CA THR A 95 16.31 8.54 -2.72
C THR A 95 14.83 8.29 -2.58
N ALA A 96 14.04 9.35 -2.44
CA ALA A 96 12.59 9.31 -2.58
C ALA A 96 12.14 8.52 -3.83
N LEU A 97 12.80 8.73 -4.97
CA LEU A 97 12.52 8.01 -6.22
C LEU A 97 12.79 6.52 -6.07
N THR A 98 13.96 6.14 -5.53
CA THR A 98 14.34 4.74 -5.30
C THR A 98 13.29 4.00 -4.48
N ILE A 99 12.78 4.62 -3.42
CA ILE A 99 11.79 4.03 -2.53
C ILE A 99 10.46 3.80 -3.27
N VAL A 100 10.00 4.79 -4.04
CA VAL A 100 8.76 4.68 -4.82
C VAL A 100 8.90 3.61 -5.90
N THR A 101 10.02 3.56 -6.62
CA THR A 101 10.30 2.52 -7.63
C THR A 101 10.31 1.13 -7.00
N ASN A 102 10.97 0.95 -5.87
CA ASN A 102 11.01 -0.33 -5.16
C ASN A 102 9.61 -0.76 -4.70
N TRP A 103 8.79 0.18 -4.23
CA TRP A 103 7.40 -0.08 -3.86
C TRP A 103 6.57 -0.54 -5.07
N LEU A 104 6.62 0.20 -6.19
CA LEU A 104 5.89 -0.15 -7.41
C LEU A 104 6.29 -1.53 -7.94
N ASN A 105 7.59 -1.84 -7.93
CA ASN A 105 8.08 -3.16 -8.34
C ASN A 105 7.56 -4.28 -7.43
N ALA A 106 7.50 -4.04 -6.11
CA ALA A 106 7.11 -5.08 -5.15
C ALA A 106 5.60 -5.34 -5.09
N ILE A 107 4.77 -4.36 -5.41
CA ILE A 107 3.31 -4.59 -5.55
C ILE A 107 3.00 -5.38 -6.82
N GLY A 108 3.90 -5.34 -7.82
CA GLY A 108 3.75 -6.02 -9.10
C GLY A 108 2.84 -5.26 -10.08
N ASP A 109 3.05 -5.52 -11.37
CA ASP A 109 2.42 -4.77 -12.47
C ASP A 109 0.89 -4.76 -12.40
N GLU A 110 0.27 -5.89 -12.05
CA GLU A 110 -1.18 -5.97 -11.92
C GLU A 110 -1.72 -4.99 -10.88
N ASN A 111 -1.07 -4.88 -9.72
CA ASN A 111 -1.51 -3.98 -8.66
C ASN A 111 -1.15 -2.53 -8.99
N ALA A 112 0.01 -2.31 -9.60
CA ALA A 112 0.42 -0.98 -10.06
C ALA A 112 -0.56 -0.41 -11.10
N ALA A 113 -1.06 -1.23 -12.03
CA ALA A 113 -2.04 -0.83 -13.05
C ALA A 113 -3.40 -0.38 -12.48
N ARG A 114 -3.70 -0.72 -11.21
CA ARG A 114 -4.95 -0.32 -10.53
C ARG A 114 -4.87 1.06 -9.88
N LEU A 115 -3.68 1.63 -9.74
CA LEU A 115 -3.46 2.92 -9.10
C LEU A 115 -4.06 4.06 -9.92
N ARG A 116 -4.78 4.97 -9.25
CA ARG A 116 -5.48 6.10 -9.90
C ARG A 116 -4.99 7.47 -9.49
N ASN A 117 -4.87 7.73 -8.19
CA ASN A 117 -4.34 9.00 -7.70
C ASN A 117 -3.25 8.72 -6.68
N LEU A 118 -2.03 9.16 -6.98
CA LEU A 118 -0.87 9.07 -6.11
C LEU A 118 -0.50 10.48 -5.65
N SER A 119 -0.21 10.64 -4.37
CA SER A 119 0.24 11.91 -3.78
C SER A 119 1.50 11.64 -3.00
N PHE A 120 2.60 12.23 -3.40
CA PHE A 120 3.89 12.13 -2.72
C PHE A 120 4.10 13.38 -1.89
N VAL A 121 4.26 13.22 -0.59
CA VAL A 121 4.51 14.36 0.32
C VAL A 121 5.98 14.30 0.73
N THR A 122 6.74 15.34 0.41
CA THR A 122 8.12 15.51 0.85
C THR A 122 8.22 16.69 1.84
N HIS A 123 9.42 16.97 2.34
CA HIS A 123 9.66 18.14 3.17
C HIS A 123 9.52 19.47 2.41
N SER A 124 9.84 19.46 1.11
CA SER A 124 9.98 20.68 0.33
C SER A 124 8.79 20.94 -0.60
N PHE A 125 8.11 19.88 -1.02
CA PHE A 125 6.97 19.97 -1.93
C PHE A 125 6.06 18.75 -1.79
N SER A 126 4.85 18.87 -2.34
CA SER A 126 3.98 17.71 -2.61
C SER A 126 3.84 17.52 -4.11
N LEU A 127 3.72 16.28 -4.57
CA LEU A 127 3.49 15.96 -5.97
C LEU A 127 2.22 15.11 -6.06
N HIS A 128 1.24 15.59 -6.80
CA HIS A 128 0.01 14.83 -7.08
C HIS A 128 0.08 14.30 -8.51
N ILE A 129 -0.08 12.99 -8.66
CA ILE A 129 -0.16 12.30 -9.95
C ILE A 129 -1.54 11.67 -10.05
N ALA A 130 -2.28 12.01 -11.11
CA ALA A 130 -3.52 11.34 -11.47
C ALA A 130 -3.30 10.55 -12.76
N ILE A 131 -3.75 9.30 -12.76
CA ILE A 131 -3.65 8.35 -13.87
C ILE A 131 -5.07 8.00 -14.30
N SER A 132 -5.44 8.44 -15.50
CA SER A 132 -6.68 8.05 -16.17
C SER A 132 -6.37 7.26 -17.44
N TYR A 133 -7.33 6.43 -17.87
CA TYR A 133 -7.33 5.86 -19.21
C TYR A 133 -8.52 6.51 -19.92
N GLU A 134 -8.24 7.38 -20.87
CA GLU A 134 -9.24 7.91 -21.80
C GLU A 134 -8.95 7.27 -23.16
N ASP A 135 -9.94 6.59 -23.74
CA ASP A 135 -9.82 5.91 -25.04
C ASP A 135 -8.65 4.92 -25.13
N GLU A 136 -8.46 4.07 -24.09
CA GLU A 136 -7.37 3.08 -23.94
C GLU A 136 -5.95 3.67 -23.77
N ASP A 137 -5.77 4.98 -23.96
CA ASP A 137 -4.48 5.64 -23.77
C ASP A 137 -4.29 6.13 -22.33
N PRO A 138 -3.17 5.79 -21.65
CA PRO A 138 -2.88 6.30 -20.32
C PRO A 138 -2.58 7.79 -20.36
N LYS A 139 -3.37 8.60 -19.66
CA LYS A 139 -3.10 10.02 -19.40
C LYS A 139 -2.58 10.19 -17.99
N ILE A 140 -1.42 10.85 -17.88
CA ILE A 140 -0.79 11.18 -16.60
C ILE A 140 -0.86 12.69 -16.42
N ALA A 141 -1.60 13.14 -15.41
CA ALA A 141 -1.63 14.54 -15.00
C ALA A 141 -0.80 14.71 -13.72
N MET A 142 0.08 15.72 -13.71
CA MET A 142 0.94 16.03 -12.57
C MET A 142 0.68 17.45 -12.07
N LYS A 143 0.58 17.62 -10.75
CA LYS A 143 0.42 18.92 -10.10
C LYS A 143 1.38 19.06 -8.92
N LEU A 144 2.17 20.13 -8.95
CA LEU A 144 2.86 20.67 -7.77
C LEU A 144 1.97 21.78 -7.17
N PRO A 145 1.62 21.72 -5.88
CA PRO A 145 0.99 22.83 -5.17
C PRO A 145 1.98 23.96 -4.86
#